data_AF-A7KJU1-F1
#
_entry.id   AF-A7KJU1-F1
#
_cell.length_a   1.000
_cell.length_b   1.000
_cell.length_c   1.000
_cell.angle_alpha   90.00
_cell.angle_beta   90.00
_cell.angle_gamma   90.00
#
_symmetry.space_group_name_H-M   'P 1'
#
loop_
_entity.id
_entity.type
_entity.pdbx_description
1 polymer ?
#
loop_
_entity_poly.entity_id
_entity_poly.type
_entity_poly.pdbx_seq_one_letter_code
_entity_poly.pdbx_strand_id
1 'polypeptide(L)' 'VYDDDRVQKHFELKVWVTVSDEFDISKITKDIFEGVTSNKCDIENSDELR' A
#
# COMPACT_ATOMS: atom_id res chain seq x y z
N VAL A 1 10.13 -13.52 -8.10
CA VAL A 1 11.07 -12.36 -8.00
C VAL A 1 11.01 -11.73 -6.63
N TYR A 2 9.88 -11.17 -6.20
CA TYR A 2 9.80 -10.55 -4.87
C TYR A 2 9.84 -11.54 -3.70
N ASP A 3 9.43 -12.79 -3.93
CA ASP A 3 9.58 -13.90 -2.97
C ASP A 3 11.01 -14.48 -2.93
N ASP A 4 11.93 -13.92 -3.71
CA ASP A 4 13.34 -14.34 -3.66
C ASP A 4 14.00 -13.86 -2.36
N ASP A 5 14.71 -14.77 -1.68
CA ASP A 5 15.41 -14.51 -0.42
C ASP A 5 16.33 -13.28 -0.48
N ARG A 6 16.98 -13.02 -1.62
CA ARG A 6 17.87 -11.86 -1.78
C ARG A 6 17.09 -10.56 -1.78
N VAL A 7 15.91 -10.55 -2.40
CA VAL A 7 15.02 -9.39 -2.43
C VAL A 7 14.40 -9.18 -1.05
N GLN A 8 13.98 -10.26 -0.40
CA GLN A 8 13.43 -10.22 0.96
C GLN A 8 14.42 -9.67 2.00
N LYS A 9 15.72 -9.96 1.84
CA LYS A 9 16.79 -9.46 2.74
C LYS A 9 17.24 -8.04 2.44
N HIS A 10 16.99 -7.52 1.23
CA HIS A 10 17.45 -6.19 0.83
C HIS A 10 16.47 -5.08 1.24
N PHE A 11 15.17 -5.35 1.21
CA PHE A 11 14.14 -4.37 1.56
C PHE A 11 13.52 -4.69 2.93
N GLU A 12 13.59 -3.72 3.83
CA GLU A 12 13.03 -3.81 5.19
C GLU A 12 11.49 -3.75 5.15
N LEU A 13 10.93 -2.83 4.36
CA LEU A 13 9.49 -2.62 4.21
C LEU A 13 8.96 -3.23 2.92
N LYS A 14 7.92 -4.05 3.05
CA LYS A 14 7.29 -4.77 1.94
C LYS A 14 5.77 -4.76 2.17
N VAL A 15 5.01 -4.34 1.16
CA VAL A 15 3.55 -4.32 1.20
C VAL A 15 2.99 -4.86 -0.11
N TRP A 16 1.86 -5.56 -0.02
CA TRP A 16 1.15 -6.14 -1.16
C TRP A 16 -0.23 -5.53 -1.25
N VAL A 17 -0.51 -4.88 -2.38
CA VAL A 17 -1.84 -4.37 -2.71
C VAL A 17 -2.27 -4.98 -4.03
N THR A 18 -3.54 -5.36 -4.12
CA THR A 18 -4.15 -5.88 -5.34
C THR A 18 -5.16 -4.88 -5.84
N VAL A 19 -5.12 -4.56 -7.13
CA VAL A 19 -5.98 -3.57 -7.76
C VAL A 19 -6.76 -4.21 -8.89
N SER A 20 -8.00 -3.75 -9.09
CA SER A 20 -8.83 -4.11 -10.24
C SER A 20 -8.59 -3.17 -11.43
N ASP A 21 -9.15 -3.51 -12.60
CA ASP A 21 -9.07 -2.67 -13.81
C ASP A 21 -9.65 -1.27 -13.58
N GLU A 22 -10.77 -1.20 -12.88
CA GLU A 22 -11.25 0.03 -12.27
C GLU A 22 -10.61 0.16 -10.89
N PHE A 23 -9.74 1.16 -10.71
CA PHE A 23 -9.08 1.40 -9.44
C PHE A 23 -9.20 2.86 -8.99
N ASP A 24 -9.12 3.03 -7.67
CA ASP A 24 -9.15 4.33 -7.01
C ASP A 24 -7.77 4.58 -6.39
N ILE A 25 -7.10 5.65 -6.82
CA ILE A 25 -5.76 6.03 -6.35
C ILE A 25 -5.76 6.30 -4.86
N SER A 26 -6.81 6.95 -4.34
CA SER A 26 -6.94 7.29 -2.93
C SER A 26 -7.07 6.03 -2.08
N LYS A 27 -7.84 5.05 -2.56
CA LYS A 27 -7.94 3.73 -1.92
C LYS A 27 -6.60 2.98 -1.93
N ILE A 28 -5.90 2.95 -3.06
CA ILE A 28 -4.58 2.28 -3.15
C ILE A 28 -3.58 2.94 -2.20
N THR A 29 -3.55 4.27 -2.17
CA THR A 29 -2.63 5.03 -1.31
C THR A 29 -2.90 4.74 0.16
N LYS A 30 -4.19 4.64 0.53
CA LYS A 30 -4.63 4.23 1.86
C LYS A 30 -4.17 2.81 2.19
N ASP A 31 -4.44 1.84 1.33
CA ASP A 31 -4.07 0.44 1.53
C ASP A 31 -2.55 0.26 1.70
N ILE A 32 -1.75 1.03 0.93
CA ILE A 32 -0.28 1.07 1.09
C ILE A 32 0.10 1.63 2.45
N PHE A 33 -0.45 2.77 2.84
CA PHE A 33 -0.13 3.41 4.13
C PHE A 33 -0.48 2.50 5.31
N GLU A 34 -1.66 1.90 5.30
CA GLU A 34 -2.11 0.99 6.36
C GLU A 34 -1.26 -0.27 6.40
N GLY A 35 -0.91 -0.84 5.23
CA GLY A 35 -0.05 -2.03 5.16
C GLY A 35 1.39 -1.78 5.61
N VAL A 36 1.92 -0.57 5.42
CA VAL A 36 3.26 -0.18 5.89
C VAL A 36 3.27 0.14 7.37
N THR A 37 2.26 0.86 7.87
CA THR A 37 2.26 1.39 9.24
C THR A 37 1.55 0.48 10.24
N SER A 38 0.77 -0.49 9.78
CA SER A 38 -0.20 -1.27 10.58
C SER A 38 -1.23 -0.40 11.34
N ASN A 39 -1.31 0.89 11.00
CA ASN A 39 -2.27 1.83 11.56
C ASN A 39 -3.38 2.05 10.55
N LYS A 40 -4.61 2.22 11.03
CA LYS A 40 -5.71 2.65 10.18
C LYS A 40 -5.49 4.08 9.74
N CYS A 41 -5.85 4.37 8.51
CA CYS A 41 -5.86 5.71 7.96
C CYS A 41 -7.28 6.25 8.08
N ASP A 42 -7.46 7.32 8.85
CA ASP A 42 -8.77 7.93 9.10
C ASP A 42 -9.25 8.82 7.95
N ILE A 43 -8.50 8.86 6.85
CA ILE A 43 -8.89 9.61 5.64
C ILE A 43 -9.97 8.81 4.93
N GLU A 44 -11.23 9.26 5.05
CA GLU A 44 -12.40 8.68 4.38
C GLU A 44 -12.73 9.37 3.05
N ASN A 45 -12.15 10.55 2.78
CA ASN A 45 -12.49 11.36 1.61
C ASN A 45 -11.32 11.55 0.64
N SER A 46 -11.56 11.17 -0.62
CA SER A 46 -10.62 11.30 -1.75
C SER A 46 -10.21 12.77 -2.03
N ASP A 47 -11.02 13.73 -1.59
CA ASP A 47 -10.78 15.17 -1.77
C ASP A 47 -9.71 15.77 -0.83
N GLU A 48 -9.22 15.01 0.15
CA GLU A 48 -8.19 15.50 1.10
C GLU A 48 -6.75 15.16 0.70
N LEU A 49 -6.55 14.30 -0.30
CA LEU A 49 -5.23 14.02 -0.86
C LEU A 49 -4.86 15.13 -1.86
N ARG A 50 -4.39 16.25 -1.31
CA ARG A 50 -4.02 17.45 -2.06
C ARG A 50 -2.64 17.37 -2.71
#